data_AF-A0A6A6YJV2-F1
#
_entry.id   AF-A0A6A6YJV2-F1
#
_cell.length_a   1.000
_cell.length_b   1.000
_cell.length_c   1.000
_cell.angle_alpha   90.00
_cell.angle_beta   90.00
_cell.angle_gamma   90.00
#
_symmetry.space_group_name_H-M   'P 1'
#
loop_
_entity.id
_entity.type
_entity.pdbx_description
1 polymer ?
#
loop_
_entity_poly.entity_id
_entity_poly.type
_entity_poly.pdbx_seq_one_letter_code
_entity_poly.pdbx_strand_id
1 'polypeptide(L)'
;MSDRASQALAIGVPPGVPKSYRALADHRGVPRSTLHDRAHGQRSIEEKAVSQQYLYPSEEDAVVKFLMQMADLGQPMRMKHIPWIAFGVTHNRPESDRPSKPPGKNWAKALENRHPELQARRVRALDWNRHERNTYKKIIH
;
A
#
# COMPACT_ATOMS: atom_id res chain seq x y z
N MET A 1 -0.37 0.11 -12.52
CA MET A 1 0.62 1.02 -13.15
C MET A 1 1.66 0.15 -13.83
N SER A 2 1.96 0.41 -15.11
CA SER A 2 2.97 -0.37 -15.84
C SER A 2 4.38 0.09 -15.43
N ASP A 3 5.31 -0.82 -15.17
CA ASP A 3 6.68 -0.44 -14.80
C ASP A 3 7.45 0.21 -15.96
N ARG A 4 8.55 0.89 -15.64
CA ARG A 4 9.36 1.65 -16.61
C ARG A 4 9.87 0.82 -17.80
N ALA A 5 10.18 -0.46 -17.58
CA ALA A 5 10.70 -1.33 -18.63
C ALA A 5 9.58 -1.82 -19.57
N SER A 6 8.40 -2.13 -19.02
CA SER A 6 7.19 -2.44 -19.77
C SER A 6 6.74 -1.24 -20.64
N GLN A 7 6.79 -0.03 -20.08
CA GLN A 7 6.55 1.20 -20.84
C GLN A 7 7.59 1.40 -21.97
N ALA A 8 8.87 1.14 -21.68
CA ALA A 8 9.92 1.25 -22.68
C ALA A 8 9.71 0.28 -23.86
N LEU A 9 9.28 -0.95 -23.59
CA LEU A 9 8.92 -1.92 -24.64
C LEU A 9 7.70 -1.47 -25.45
N ALA A 10 6.68 -0.90 -24.80
CA ALA A 10 5.46 -0.44 -25.47
C ALA A 10 5.73 0.78 -26.38
N ILE A 11 6.55 1.73 -25.92
CA ILE A 11 6.89 2.93 -26.71
C ILE A 11 7.91 2.60 -27.81
N GLY A 12 8.87 1.73 -27.51
CA GLY A 12 9.93 1.36 -28.43
C GLY A 12 10.93 2.50 -28.71
N VAL A 13 11.59 2.37 -29.86
CA VAL A 13 12.70 3.23 -30.30
C VAL A 13 12.25 4.09 -31.50
N PRO A 14 12.72 5.35 -31.63
CA PRO A 14 12.39 6.19 -32.77
C PRO A 14 12.72 5.58 -34.14
N PRO A 15 12.01 6.00 -35.21
CA PRO A 15 12.35 5.59 -36.57
C PRO A 15 13.78 6.01 -36.92
N GLY A 16 14.55 5.08 -37.51
CA GLY A 16 15.97 5.28 -37.86
C GLY A 16 16.97 4.63 -36.90
N VAL A 17 16.52 4.15 -35.74
CA VAL A 17 17.37 3.40 -34.80
C VAL A 17 17.03 1.90 -34.86
N PRO A 18 18.03 0.99 -34.75
CA PRO A 18 17.76 -0.45 -34.76
C PRO A 18 16.78 -0.88 -33.67
N LYS A 19 15.77 -1.67 -34.02
CA LYS A 19 14.82 -2.29 -33.08
C LYS A 19 15.49 -3.44 -32.32
N SER A 20 16.36 -3.10 -31.37
CA SER A 20 17.07 -4.05 -30.52
C SER A 20 16.97 -3.67 -29.05
N TYR A 21 17.08 -4.65 -28.15
CA TYR A 21 17.10 -4.37 -26.70
C TYR A 21 18.27 -3.48 -26.29
N ARG A 22 19.40 -3.53 -27.00
CA ARG A 22 20.55 -2.63 -26.75
C ARG A 22 20.20 -1.19 -27.08
N ALA A 23 19.75 -0.94 -28.31
CA ALA A 23 19.36 0.42 -28.71
C ALA A 23 18.22 0.99 -27.86
N LEU A 24 17.27 0.15 -27.46
CA LEU A 24 16.19 0.56 -26.55
C LEU A 24 16.70 0.87 -25.13
N ALA A 25 17.66 0.06 -24.63
CA ALA A 25 18.31 0.30 -23.35
C ALA A 25 19.04 1.64 -23.34
N ASP A 26 19.84 1.91 -24.37
CA ASP A 26 20.62 3.14 -24.52
C ASP A 26 19.69 4.36 -24.63
N HIS A 27 18.59 4.24 -25.38
CA HIS A 27 17.64 5.34 -25.57
C HIS A 27 16.77 5.64 -24.33
N ARG A 28 16.39 4.63 -23.54
CA ARG A 28 15.44 4.78 -22.41
C ARG A 28 16.09 4.72 -21.03
N GLY A 29 17.39 4.42 -20.97
CA GLY A 29 18.13 4.26 -19.74
C GLY A 29 17.62 3.11 -18.88
N VAL A 30 17.16 2.02 -19.51
CA VAL A 30 16.70 0.80 -18.84
C VAL A 30 17.67 -0.32 -19.19
N PRO A 31 18.20 -1.09 -18.22
CA PRO A 31 19.13 -2.17 -18.53
C PRO A 31 18.56 -3.17 -19.54
N ARG A 32 19.39 -3.59 -20.50
CA ARG A 32 19.02 -4.56 -21.55
C ARG A 32 18.45 -5.86 -20.97
N SER A 33 19.04 -6.38 -19.90
CA SER A 33 18.56 -7.60 -19.23
C SER A 33 17.14 -7.41 -18.71
N THR A 34 16.83 -6.28 -18.07
CA THR A 34 15.48 -5.96 -17.60
C THR A 34 14.46 -5.89 -18.73
N LEU A 35 14.84 -5.35 -19.90
CA LEU A 35 13.97 -5.34 -21.09
C LEU A 35 13.73 -6.76 -21.64
N HIS A 36 14.77 -7.60 -21.63
CA HIS A 36 14.67 -8.99 -22.06
C HIS A 36 13.72 -9.79 -21.15
N ASP A 37 13.93 -9.73 -19.84
CA ASP A 37 13.11 -10.41 -18.83
C ASP A 37 11.62 -10.03 -18.97
N ARG A 38 11.35 -8.73 -19.19
CA ARG A 38 9.99 -8.21 -19.43
C ARG A 38 9.36 -8.71 -20.71
N ALA A 39 10.12 -8.71 -21.81
CA ALA A 39 9.64 -9.23 -23.08
C ALA A 39 9.33 -10.73 -23.02
N HIS A 40 10.02 -11.46 -22.14
CA HIS A 40 9.74 -12.87 -21.83
C HIS A 40 8.67 -13.07 -20.75
N GLY A 41 7.99 -12.00 -20.33
CA GLY A 41 6.83 -12.08 -19.43
C GLY A 41 7.17 -12.22 -17.94
N GLN A 42 8.42 -12.02 -17.53
CA GLN A 42 8.72 -11.91 -16.10
C GLN A 42 8.06 -10.67 -15.52
N ARG A 43 7.37 -10.87 -14.40
CA ARG A 43 6.70 -9.80 -13.64
C ARG A 43 7.70 -8.91 -12.95
N SER A 44 7.30 -7.67 -12.69
CA SER A 44 8.14 -6.73 -11.95
C SER A 44 8.28 -7.11 -10.49
N ILE A 45 9.33 -6.61 -9.84
CA ILE A 45 9.50 -6.79 -8.39
C ILE A 45 8.31 -6.16 -7.67
N GLU A 46 7.84 -5.01 -8.16
CA GLU A 46 6.68 -4.31 -7.62
C GLU A 46 5.39 -5.11 -7.84
N GLU A 47 5.13 -5.58 -9.05
CA GLU A 47 3.97 -6.42 -9.37
C GLU A 47 3.98 -7.72 -8.55
N LYS A 48 5.16 -8.33 -8.40
CA LYS A 48 5.36 -9.49 -7.54
C LYS A 48 5.03 -9.13 -6.09
N ALA A 49 5.55 -8.01 -5.58
CA ALA A 49 5.29 -7.56 -4.22
C ALA A 49 3.80 -7.26 -3.97
N VAL A 50 3.09 -6.72 -4.96
CA VAL A 50 1.63 -6.52 -4.91
C VAL A 50 0.91 -7.86 -4.89
N SER A 51 1.28 -8.80 -5.76
CA SER A 51 0.66 -10.13 -5.81
C SER A 51 0.90 -10.99 -4.56
N GLN A 52 1.96 -10.68 -3.81
CA GLN A 52 2.30 -11.35 -2.54
C GLN A 52 1.68 -10.66 -1.33
N GLN A 53 0.92 -9.58 -1.51
CA GLN A 53 0.20 -8.97 -0.39
C GLN A 53 -0.90 -9.88 0.14
N TYR A 54 -1.21 -9.70 1.42
CA TYR A 54 -2.27 -10.44 2.09
C TYR A 54 -3.66 -10.12 1.51
N LEU A 55 -3.90 -8.85 1.20
CA LEU A 55 -5.14 -8.36 0.58
C LEU A 55 -4.94 -8.15 -0.91
N TYR A 56 -5.99 -8.38 -1.69
CA TYR A 56 -6.03 -7.90 -3.07
C TYR A 56 -6.09 -6.36 -3.09
N PRO A 57 -5.61 -5.70 -4.16
CA PRO A 57 -5.63 -4.24 -4.24
C PRO A 57 -7.00 -3.61 -3.96
N SER A 58 -8.08 -4.24 -4.43
CA SER A 58 -9.46 -3.79 -4.19
C SER A 58 -9.91 -3.96 -2.74
N GLU A 59 -9.48 -5.03 -2.07
CA GLU A 59 -9.76 -5.27 -0.66
C GLU A 59 -8.98 -4.31 0.24
N GLU A 60 -7.71 -4.05 -0.11
CA GLU A 60 -6.88 -3.08 0.59
C GLU A 60 -7.48 -1.67 0.51
N ASP A 61 -7.95 -1.26 -0.68
CA ASP A 61 -8.65 0.01 -0.88
C ASP A 61 -9.93 0.11 -0.02
N ALA A 62 -10.73 -0.96 0.04
CA ALA A 62 -11.91 -1.01 0.90
C ALA A 62 -11.58 -0.85 2.39
N VAL A 63 -10.51 -1.49 2.86
CA VAL A 63 -10.02 -1.35 4.25
C VAL A 63 -9.56 0.09 4.52
N VAL A 64 -8.77 0.67 3.62
CA VAL A 64 -8.28 2.06 3.77
C VAL A 64 -9.45 3.04 3.81
N LYS A 65 -10.41 2.91 2.89
CA LYS A 65 -11.62 3.75 2.86
C LYS A 65 -12.43 3.64 4.14
N PHE A 66 -12.63 2.42 4.65
CA PHE A 66 -13.31 2.20 5.92
C PHE A 66 -12.57 2.88 7.09
N LEU A 67 -11.25 2.73 7.17
CA LEU A 67 -10.43 3.37 8.21
C LEU A 67 -10.51 4.90 8.14
N MET A 68 -10.57 5.46 6.95
CA MET A 68 -10.77 6.90 6.75
C MET A 68 -12.13 7.35 7.25
N GLN A 69 -13.20 6.67 6.87
CA GLN A 69 -14.55 6.97 7.34
C GLN A 69 -14.64 6.94 8.86
N MET A 70 -14.04 5.94 9.50
CA MET A 70 -14.00 5.85 10.97
C MET A 70 -13.27 7.06 11.59
N ALA A 71 -12.20 7.55 10.95
CA ALA A 71 -11.50 8.76 11.40
C ALA A 71 -12.33 10.03 11.17
N ASP A 72 -13.04 10.15 10.04
CA ASP A 72 -13.98 11.25 9.75
C ASP A 72 -15.12 11.31 10.77
N LEU A 73 -15.59 10.15 11.24
CA LEU A 73 -16.61 10.02 12.30
C LEU A 73 -16.05 10.29 13.71
N GLY A 74 -14.78 10.71 13.83
CA GLY A 74 -14.14 10.98 15.12
C GLY A 74 -13.80 9.73 15.93
N GLN A 75 -13.84 8.54 15.31
CA GLN A 75 -13.57 7.25 15.96
C GLN A 75 -12.39 6.52 15.29
N PRO A 76 -11.17 7.08 15.32
CA PRO A 76 -10.02 6.43 14.72
C PRO A 76 -9.71 5.10 15.41
N MET A 77 -9.54 4.07 14.60
CA MET A 77 -9.35 2.69 15.04
C MET A 77 -7.93 2.45 15.58
N ARG A 78 -7.82 1.68 16.67
CA ARG A 78 -6.50 1.27 17.18
C ARG A 78 -5.86 0.25 16.25
N MET A 79 -4.54 0.37 16.06
CA MET A 79 -3.73 -0.46 15.15
C MET A 79 -3.89 -1.97 15.37
N LYS A 80 -4.15 -2.40 16.63
CA LYS A 80 -4.36 -3.81 16.99
C LYS A 80 -5.60 -4.46 16.35
N HIS A 81 -6.60 -3.67 15.96
CA HIS A 81 -7.84 -4.17 15.36
C HIS A 81 -7.75 -4.31 13.83
N ILE A 82 -6.81 -3.60 13.20
CA ILE A 82 -6.68 -3.56 11.73
C ILE A 82 -6.42 -4.94 11.11
N PRO A 83 -5.57 -5.81 11.67
CA PRO A 83 -5.40 -7.17 11.15
C PRO A 83 -6.70 -7.98 11.13
N TRP A 84 -7.55 -7.83 12.15
CA TRP A 84 -8.82 -8.55 12.22
C TRP A 84 -9.84 -8.04 11.22
N ILE A 85 -9.86 -6.74 10.93
CA ILE A 85 -10.69 -6.17 9.87
C ILE A 85 -10.25 -6.72 8.51
N ALA A 86 -8.94 -6.69 8.23
CA ALA A 86 -8.38 -7.23 7.00
C ALA A 86 -8.76 -8.71 6.82
N PHE A 87 -8.68 -9.50 7.89
CA PHE A 87 -9.13 -10.90 7.90
C PHE A 87 -10.63 -11.03 7.63
N GLY A 88 -11.47 -10.16 8.20
CA GLY A 88 -12.89 -10.11 7.91
C GLY A 88 -13.17 -9.86 6.42
N VAL A 89 -12.42 -8.94 5.78
CA VAL A 89 -12.58 -8.65 4.35
C VAL A 89 -12.26 -9.88 3.48
N THR A 90 -11.27 -10.69 3.85
CA THR A 90 -10.95 -11.92 3.09
C THR A 90 -12.04 -12.99 3.17
N HIS A 91 -13.06 -12.83 4.02
CA HIS A 91 -14.19 -13.76 4.06
C HIS A 91 -15.07 -13.68 2.81
N ASN A 92 -15.02 -12.56 2.09
CA ASN A 92 -15.73 -12.39 0.81
C ASN A 92 -15.10 -13.22 -0.33
N ARG A 93 -13.92 -13.80 -0.13
CA ARG A 93 -13.27 -14.69 -1.08
C ARG A 93 -13.91 -16.08 -1.11
N PRO A 94 -13.77 -16.82 -2.23
CA PRO A 94 -14.06 -18.26 -2.24
C PRO A 94 -13.20 -18.98 -1.21
N GLU A 95 -13.70 -20.11 -0.71
CA GLU A 95 -13.07 -20.86 0.39
C GLU A 95 -11.64 -21.33 0.06
N SER A 96 -11.34 -21.58 -1.22
CA SER A 96 -10.00 -21.94 -1.70
C SER A 96 -8.94 -20.85 -1.46
N ASP A 97 -9.34 -19.59 -1.53
CA ASP A 97 -8.43 -18.43 -1.55
C ASP A 97 -8.44 -17.67 -0.22
N ARG A 98 -9.23 -18.18 0.75
CA ARG A 98 -9.38 -17.58 2.06
C ARG A 98 -8.17 -17.96 2.93
N PRO A 99 -7.44 -17.00 3.49
CA PRO A 99 -6.42 -17.29 4.48
C PRO A 99 -7.07 -17.86 5.75
N SER A 100 -6.39 -18.77 6.43
CA SER A 100 -6.89 -19.37 7.68
C SER A 100 -6.65 -18.51 8.93
N LYS A 101 -5.76 -17.52 8.82
CA LYS A 101 -5.32 -16.70 9.95
C LYS A 101 -5.25 -15.23 9.55
N PRO A 102 -5.49 -14.30 10.50
CA PRO A 102 -5.28 -12.87 10.28
C PRO A 102 -3.80 -12.58 9.96
N PRO A 103 -3.53 -11.44 9.31
CA PRO A 103 -2.18 -11.05 8.98
C PRO A 103 -1.34 -10.79 10.25
N GLY A 104 -0.02 -10.97 10.13
CA GLY A 104 0.90 -10.90 11.26
C GLY A 104 1.04 -9.51 11.89
N LYS A 105 1.69 -9.45 13.06
CA LYS A 105 1.85 -8.24 13.90
C LYS A 105 2.35 -7.00 13.13
N ASN A 106 3.29 -7.17 12.21
CA ASN A 106 3.90 -6.06 11.47
C ASN A 106 3.10 -5.62 10.24
N TRP A 107 2.06 -6.37 9.85
CA TRP A 107 1.31 -6.11 8.63
C TRP A 107 0.57 -4.77 8.68
N ALA A 108 -0.06 -4.45 9.81
CA ALA A 108 -0.79 -3.19 9.94
C ALA A 108 0.15 -1.97 9.86
N LYS A 109 1.41 -2.12 10.34
CA LYS A 109 2.45 -1.08 10.15
C LYS A 109 2.89 -0.98 8.69
N ALA A 110 3.00 -2.10 7.99
CA ALA A 110 3.30 -2.10 6.56
C ALA A 110 2.18 -1.45 5.74
N LEU A 111 0.91 -1.70 6.08
CA LEU A 111 -0.24 -1.03 5.49
C LEU A 111 -0.15 0.49 5.68
N GLU A 112 0.14 0.96 6.90
CA GLU A 112 0.34 2.40 7.16
C GLU A 112 1.49 2.99 6.33
N ASN A 113 2.59 2.26 6.15
CA ASN A 113 3.70 2.74 5.31
C ASN A 113 3.32 2.83 3.81
N ARG A 114 2.36 2.01 3.35
CA ARG A 114 1.83 2.08 1.97
C ARG A 114 0.81 3.20 1.78
N HIS A 115 0.11 3.60 2.84
CA HIS A 115 -0.96 4.61 2.84
C HIS A 115 -0.67 5.70 3.88
N PRO A 116 0.25 6.65 3.59
CA PRO A 116 0.66 7.71 4.53
C PRO A 116 -0.49 8.56 5.08
N GLU A 117 -1.59 8.66 4.34
CA GLU A 117 -2.83 9.31 4.74
C GLU A 117 -3.42 8.73 6.05
N LEU A 118 -3.20 7.44 6.34
CA LEU A 118 -3.63 6.81 7.60
C LEU A 118 -2.79 7.28 8.80
N GLN A 119 -1.53 7.64 8.58
CA GLN A 119 -0.62 8.08 9.64
C GLN A 119 -1.06 9.43 10.23
N ALA A 120 -1.55 10.34 9.39
CA ALA A 120 -1.94 11.69 9.78
C ALA A 120 -3.15 11.73 10.74
N ARG A 121 -3.98 10.68 10.75
CA ARG A 121 -5.27 10.65 11.48
C ARG A 121 -5.23 9.91 12.82
N ARG A 122 -4.04 9.50 13.26
CA ARG A 122 -3.88 8.82 14.55
C ARG A 122 -4.06 9.78 15.71
N VAL A 123 -5.08 9.53 16.53
CA VAL A 123 -5.24 10.22 17.82
C VAL A 123 -4.17 9.71 18.78
N ARG A 124 -3.27 10.63 19.17
CA ARG A 124 -2.44 10.43 20.37
C ARG A 124 -3.35 10.57 21.58
N ALA A 125 -3.09 9.80 22.64
CA ALA A 125 -3.74 10.03 23.92
C ALA A 125 -3.61 11.51 24.30
N LEU A 126 -4.69 12.12 24.78
CA LEU A 126 -4.66 13.49 25.30
C LEU A 126 -3.53 13.59 26.33
N ASP A 127 -2.68 14.61 26.20
CA ASP A 127 -1.66 14.91 27.20
C ASP A 127 -2.32 15.00 28.58
N TRP A 128 -1.74 14.31 29.56
CA TRP A 128 -2.23 14.28 30.94
C TRP A 128 -2.42 15.70 31.49
N ASN A 129 -1.57 16.65 31.10
CA ASN A 129 -1.66 18.05 31.52
C ASN A 129 -2.91 18.78 30.99
N ARG A 130 -3.59 18.20 29.99
CA ARG A 130 -4.80 18.73 29.35
C ARG A 130 -6.09 18.12 29.92
N HIS A 131 -5.98 17.14 30.81
CA HIS A 131 -7.13 16.53 31.49
C HIS A 131 -7.81 17.58 32.39
N GLU A 132 -9.15 17.59 32.45
CA GLU A 132 -9.94 18.58 33.21
C GLU A 132 -9.49 18.73 34.67
N ARG A 133 -9.09 17.62 35.30
CA ARG A 133 -8.54 17.60 36.67
C ARG A 133 -7.29 18.49 36.85
N ASN A 134 -6.50 18.69 35.80
CA ASN A 134 -5.29 19.51 35.80
C ASN A 134 -5.53 20.94 35.28
N THR A 135 -6.65 21.20 34.61
CA THR A 135 -7.05 22.55 34.17
C THR A 135 -7.93 23.28 35.18
N TYR A 136 -8.57 22.56 36.11
CA TYR A 136 -9.46 23.15 37.12
C TYR A 136 -8.81 24.29 37.92
N LYS A 137 -7.54 24.15 38.31
CA LYS A 137 -6.81 25.20 39.03
C LYS A 137 -6.42 26.42 38.17
N LYS A 138 -6.49 26.32 36.84
CA LYS A 138 -6.07 27.39 35.91
C LYS A 138 -7.24 28.27 35.44
N ILE A 139 -8.48 27.82 35.63
CA ILE A 139 -9.70 28.52 35.20
C ILE A 139 -10.22 29.44 36.32
N ILE A 140 -9.77 29.24 37.56
CA ILE A 140 -10.13 30.08 38.72
C ILE A 140 -9.06 31.17 38.88
N HIS A 141 -9.16 32.24 38.08
CA HIS A 141 -8.48 33.51 38.32
C HIS A 141 -9.34 34.66 37.80
#